data_AF-A0A7M1NXB0-F1
#
_entry.id   AF-A0A7M1NXB0-F1
#
_cell.length_a   1.000
_cell.length_b   1.000
_cell.length_c   1.000
_cell.angle_alpha   90.00
_cell.angle_beta   90.00
_cell.angle_gamma   90.00
#
_symmetry.space_group_name_H-M   'P 1'
#
loop_
_entity.id
_entity.type
_entity.pdbx_description
1 polymer ?
#
loop_
_entity_poly.entity_id
_entity_poly.type
_entity_poly.pdbx_seq_one_letter_code
_entity_poly.pdbx_strand_id
1 'polypeptide(L)'
;MALLYAPQKKQKTIQKIVAEIQDLDYQGLGVAKIQGKTWFIENALPTEKVEAVVTDEKRQYGLATAQKWLQESNQRVEPQCRYYGRCGGCQGQHIPVEMQRNAKEKALFSRLSKLQAEPIQLMPMICGEQWAYRRRVRLSLLWNAKSKTIEMGFRQKNSNQLVSIQQCLVAEPAINHLIPKLTALWAQYSTPKQLGHIELVSADNGVAMLLRYKGNLTETDRTLLLEFARINAVNLFLQDDQSIQLVHGEMPYYSLGDIRLSFDIRDFIQVNTHLNQQMVDTALDWLDLNQDDHVLDLFCGMGNFTLPLAKRVKSAVGIEGVFDMVKKAQLNAQFNHIENVEFYQADLDQAFSEQPWAKQHFNKILLDPPRSGAAFALNALCELGAESILYVSCNPATLVRDAEILRSFGYRIIKTAMIDMFPHTSHLESVTLFIK
;
A
#
# COMPACT_ATOMS: atom_id res chain seq x y z
N MET A 1 1.98 -24.74 -51.38
CA MET A 1 1.28 -23.55 -50.84
C MET A 1 0.66 -23.92 -49.50
N ALA A 2 1.34 -23.60 -48.39
CA ALA A 2 0.78 -23.82 -47.07
C ALA A 2 -0.16 -22.65 -46.74
N LEU A 3 -1.45 -22.92 -46.63
CA LEU A 3 -2.45 -21.97 -46.18
C LEU A 3 -2.24 -21.73 -44.67
N LEU A 4 -1.57 -20.63 -44.33
CA LEU A 4 -1.50 -20.10 -42.98
C LEU A 4 -2.91 -19.62 -42.58
N TYR A 5 -3.63 -20.46 -41.85
CA TYR A 5 -4.89 -20.10 -41.21
C TYR A 5 -4.58 -19.18 -40.02
N ALA A 6 -4.58 -17.86 -40.24
CA ALA A 6 -4.59 -16.89 -39.15
C ALA A 6 -6.00 -16.92 -38.51
N PRO A 7 -6.15 -17.23 -37.21
CA PRO A 7 -7.45 -17.18 -36.57
C PRO A 7 -8.00 -15.76 -36.66
N GLN A 8 -9.13 -15.58 -37.33
CA GLN A 8 -9.87 -14.32 -37.33
C GLN A 8 -10.15 -13.92 -35.87
N LYS A 9 -9.69 -12.72 -35.47
CA LYS A 9 -10.09 -12.12 -34.19
C LYS A 9 -11.62 -11.99 -34.19
N LYS A 10 -12.29 -12.89 -33.45
CA LYS A 10 -13.73 -12.77 -33.17
C LYS A 10 -13.98 -11.36 -32.63
N GLN A 11 -14.80 -10.57 -33.33
CA GLN A 11 -15.36 -9.34 -32.76
C GLN A 11 -16.12 -9.74 -31.50
N LYS A 12 -15.62 -9.34 -30.33
CA LYS A 12 -16.37 -9.48 -29.07
C LYS A 12 -17.60 -8.60 -29.19
N THR A 13 -18.77 -9.20 -29.35
CA THR A 13 -20.04 -8.49 -29.18
C THR A 13 -20.03 -7.86 -27.79
N ILE A 14 -20.17 -6.54 -27.71
CA ILE A 14 -20.22 -5.82 -26.45
C ILE A 14 -21.56 -6.16 -25.79
N GLN A 15 -21.55 -7.11 -24.87
CA GLN A 15 -22.72 -7.47 -24.09
C GLN A 15 -23.00 -6.36 -23.08
N LYS A 16 -24.22 -5.84 -23.10
CA LYS A 16 -24.70 -4.81 -22.19
C LYS A 16 -25.74 -5.41 -21.25
N ILE A 17 -25.75 -4.91 -20.02
CA ILE A 17 -26.74 -5.26 -18.99
C ILE A 17 -27.30 -3.98 -18.38
N VAL A 18 -28.55 -4.04 -17.92
CA VAL A 18 -29.14 -3.00 -17.08
C VAL A 18 -29.16 -3.51 -15.66
N ALA A 19 -28.66 -2.73 -14.72
CA ALA A 19 -28.52 -3.12 -13.32
C ALA A 19 -29.06 -2.03 -12.40
N GLU A 20 -29.78 -2.45 -11.37
CA GLU A 20 -30.11 -1.64 -10.20
C GLU A 20 -29.14 -1.97 -9.08
N ILE A 21 -28.41 -0.96 -8.61
CA ILE A 21 -27.31 -1.14 -7.67
C ILE A 21 -27.85 -1.13 -6.25
N GLN A 22 -27.54 -2.19 -5.51
CA GLN A 22 -28.11 -2.47 -4.19
C GLN A 22 -27.16 -2.13 -3.04
N ASP A 23 -25.87 -2.36 -3.23
CA ASP A 23 -24.84 -2.15 -2.21
C ASP A 23 -23.51 -1.80 -2.87
N LEU A 24 -22.49 -1.52 -2.06
CA LEU A 24 -21.11 -1.28 -2.48
C LEU A 24 -20.20 -2.35 -1.85
N ASP A 25 -19.32 -2.97 -2.64
CA ASP A 25 -18.29 -3.85 -2.09
C ASP A 25 -17.11 -3.04 -1.49
N TYR A 26 -16.21 -3.71 -0.77
CA TYR A 26 -15.05 -3.06 -0.14
C TYR A 26 -14.08 -2.39 -1.14
N GLN A 27 -14.14 -2.76 -2.42
CA GLN A 27 -13.31 -2.21 -3.48
C GLN A 27 -13.95 -1.00 -4.14
N GLY A 28 -15.17 -0.61 -3.73
CA GLY A 28 -15.93 0.46 -4.36
C GLY A 28 -16.64 0.05 -5.65
N LEU A 29 -16.93 -1.24 -5.82
CA LEU A 29 -17.74 -1.75 -6.93
C LEU A 29 -19.20 -1.84 -6.50
N GLY A 30 -20.10 -1.29 -7.32
CA GLY A 30 -21.53 -1.42 -7.13
C GLY A 30 -21.96 -2.89 -7.25
N VAL A 31 -22.76 -3.36 -6.31
CA VAL A 31 -23.25 -4.74 -6.27
C VAL A 31 -24.70 -4.78 -6.72
N ALA A 32 -24.99 -5.61 -7.72
CA ALA A 32 -26.34 -5.87 -8.21
C ALA A 32 -26.62 -7.38 -8.29
N LYS A 33 -27.89 -7.76 -8.22
CA LYS A 33 -28.33 -9.13 -8.51
C LYS A 33 -29.24 -9.14 -9.72
N ILE A 34 -28.83 -9.86 -10.76
CA ILE A 34 -29.59 -10.03 -12.00
C ILE A 34 -29.85 -11.52 -12.18
N GLN A 35 -31.13 -11.91 -12.15
CA GLN A 35 -31.54 -13.32 -12.30
C GLN A 35 -30.81 -14.28 -11.35
N GLY A 36 -30.60 -13.85 -10.10
CA GLY A 36 -29.91 -14.63 -9.07
C GLY A 36 -28.38 -14.61 -9.13
N LYS A 37 -27.77 -14.07 -10.21
CA LYS A 37 -26.32 -13.90 -10.33
C LYS A 37 -25.88 -12.56 -9.75
N THR A 38 -24.80 -12.56 -8.97
CA THR A 38 -24.18 -11.33 -8.42
C THR A 38 -23.31 -10.65 -9.48
N TRP A 39 -23.46 -9.33 -9.62
CA TRP A 39 -22.66 -8.51 -10.53
C TRP A 39 -21.90 -7.46 -9.73
N PHE A 40 -20.61 -7.32 -10.01
CA PHE A 40 -19.76 -6.24 -9.51
C PHE A 40 -19.55 -5.24 -10.63
N ILE A 41 -20.01 -4.02 -10.43
CA ILE A 41 -20.12 -2.99 -11.46
C ILE A 41 -19.27 -1.80 -11.05
N GLU A 42 -18.22 -1.54 -11.83
CA GLU A 42 -17.41 -0.35 -11.65
C GLU A 42 -18.17 0.92 -12.04
N ASN A 43 -17.84 2.03 -11.38
CA ASN A 43 -18.40 3.35 -11.63
C ASN A 43 -19.91 3.42 -11.32
N ALA A 44 -20.35 2.67 -10.31
CA ALA A 44 -21.74 2.54 -9.94
C ALA A 44 -21.91 2.62 -8.42
N LEU A 45 -22.82 3.46 -7.95
CA LEU A 45 -23.17 3.66 -6.54
C LEU A 45 -24.49 2.98 -6.20
N PRO A 46 -24.75 2.65 -4.91
CA PRO A 46 -26.07 2.27 -4.45
C PRO A 46 -27.16 3.24 -4.91
N THR A 47 -28.37 2.72 -5.11
CA THR A 47 -29.56 3.43 -5.64
C THR A 47 -29.49 3.86 -7.11
N GLU A 48 -28.37 3.64 -7.80
CA GLU A 48 -28.27 3.91 -9.23
C GLU A 48 -28.95 2.83 -10.08
N LYS A 49 -29.44 3.26 -11.25
CA LYS A 49 -29.81 2.37 -12.34
C LYS A 49 -28.91 2.65 -13.52
N VAL A 50 -28.13 1.66 -13.95
CA VAL A 50 -27.07 1.84 -14.95
C VAL A 50 -27.20 0.86 -16.11
N GLU A 51 -26.83 1.32 -17.30
CA GLU A 51 -26.44 0.46 -18.41
C GLU A 51 -24.92 0.23 -18.33
N ALA A 52 -24.53 -1.03 -18.14
CA ALA A 52 -23.15 -1.43 -17.94
C ALA A 52 -22.69 -2.38 -19.05
N VAL A 53 -21.41 -2.26 -19.43
CA VAL A 53 -20.75 -3.16 -20.36
C VAL A 53 -20.09 -4.29 -19.60
N VAL A 54 -20.41 -5.54 -19.95
CA VAL A 54 -19.82 -6.73 -19.35
C VAL A 54 -18.34 -6.82 -19.73
N THR A 55 -17.48 -6.91 -18.72
CA THR A 55 -16.03 -7.03 -18.88
C THR A 55 -15.55 -8.48 -18.74
N ASP A 56 -16.16 -9.23 -17.80
CA ASP A 56 -15.95 -10.66 -17.60
C ASP A 56 -17.22 -11.29 -17.04
N GLU A 57 -17.49 -12.55 -17.35
CA GLU A 57 -18.64 -13.27 -16.83
C GLU A 57 -18.22 -14.68 -16.41
N LYS A 58 -18.45 -15.01 -15.14
CA LYS A 58 -18.25 -16.33 -14.56
C LYS A 58 -19.60 -16.97 -14.24
N ARG A 59 -19.56 -18.23 -13.81
CA ARG A 59 -20.76 -18.99 -13.40
C ARG A 59 -21.48 -18.31 -12.23
N GLN A 60 -20.74 -17.91 -11.20
CA GLN A 60 -21.30 -17.39 -9.94
C GLN A 60 -21.41 -15.86 -9.88
N TYR A 61 -20.60 -15.15 -10.67
CA TYR A 61 -20.59 -13.69 -10.67
C TYR A 61 -20.23 -13.13 -12.04
N GLY A 62 -20.57 -11.86 -12.27
CA GLY A 62 -20.14 -11.09 -13.44
C GLY A 62 -19.43 -9.80 -13.03
N LEU A 63 -18.59 -9.30 -13.93
CA LEU A 63 -17.92 -8.00 -13.84
C LEU A 63 -18.42 -7.11 -14.97
N ALA A 64 -18.71 -5.86 -14.66
CA ALA A 64 -19.12 -4.88 -15.65
C ALA A 64 -18.62 -3.48 -15.29
N THR A 65 -18.71 -2.55 -16.24
CA THR A 65 -18.42 -1.13 -16.02
C THR A 65 -19.61 -0.30 -16.48
N ALA A 66 -20.15 0.54 -15.59
CA ALA A 66 -21.23 1.46 -15.93
C ALA A 66 -20.75 2.48 -16.98
N GLN A 67 -21.55 2.66 -18.03
CA GLN A 67 -21.28 3.63 -19.11
C GLN A 67 -22.37 4.69 -19.25
N LYS A 68 -23.59 4.38 -18.79
CA LYS A 68 -24.72 5.31 -18.81
C LYS A 68 -25.55 5.12 -17.55
N TRP A 69 -25.87 6.23 -16.89
CA TRP A 69 -26.74 6.27 -15.73
C TRP A 69 -28.14 6.63 -16.18
N LEU A 70 -29.07 5.69 -16.02
CA LEU A 70 -30.50 5.89 -16.25
C LEU A 70 -31.14 6.60 -15.04
N GLN A 71 -30.55 6.37 -13.86
CA GLN A 71 -30.84 7.09 -12.62
C GLN A 71 -29.53 7.23 -11.85
N GLU A 72 -29.10 8.47 -11.62
CA GLU A 72 -27.91 8.80 -10.81
C GLU A 72 -28.27 8.90 -9.33
N SER A 73 -27.33 8.52 -8.46
CA SER A 73 -27.47 8.68 -7.02
C SER A 73 -27.26 10.15 -6.65
N ASN A 74 -28.06 10.67 -5.73
CA ASN A 74 -27.86 12.01 -5.16
C ASN A 74 -26.58 12.10 -4.31
N GLN A 75 -25.95 10.97 -3.98
CA GLN A 75 -24.69 10.89 -3.25
C GLN A 75 -23.47 10.83 -4.19
N ARG A 76 -23.66 10.67 -5.51
CA ARG A 76 -22.53 10.65 -6.44
C ARG A 76 -21.76 11.98 -6.38
N VAL A 77 -20.44 11.88 -6.31
CA VAL A 77 -19.54 13.04 -6.29
C VAL A 77 -18.83 13.15 -7.63
N GLU A 78 -18.62 14.37 -8.11
CA GLU A 78 -17.78 14.61 -9.27
C GLU A 78 -16.30 14.40 -8.90
N PRO A 79 -15.57 13.51 -9.60
CA PRO A 79 -14.15 13.30 -9.33
C PRO A 79 -13.33 14.59 -9.50
N GLN A 80 -12.66 15.02 -8.43
CA GLN A 80 -11.84 16.25 -8.47
C GLN A 80 -10.60 16.12 -9.36
N CYS A 81 -10.04 14.91 -9.48
CA CYS A 81 -8.86 14.69 -10.30
C CYS A 81 -9.25 14.61 -11.79
N ARG A 82 -8.80 15.58 -12.59
CA ARG A 82 -8.99 15.59 -14.06
C ARG A 82 -8.45 14.34 -14.79
N TYR A 83 -7.62 13.53 -14.13
CA TYR A 83 -7.06 12.30 -14.70
C TYR A 83 -7.84 11.03 -14.30
N TYR A 84 -8.82 11.14 -13.39
CA TYR A 84 -9.49 10.01 -12.74
C TYR A 84 -10.03 8.97 -13.71
N GLY A 85 -10.74 9.40 -14.77
CA GLY A 85 -11.33 8.47 -15.76
C GLY A 85 -10.33 7.69 -16.62
N ARG A 86 -9.02 7.95 -16.49
CA ARG A 86 -7.96 7.28 -17.29
C ARG A 86 -6.86 6.69 -16.43
N CYS A 87 -6.44 7.39 -15.38
CA CYS A 87 -5.35 6.98 -14.50
C CYS A 87 -5.73 5.73 -13.70
N GLY A 88 -4.87 4.72 -13.67
CA GLY A 88 -5.12 3.49 -12.90
C GLY A 88 -4.95 3.64 -11.38
N GLY A 89 -4.60 4.83 -10.88
CA GLY A 89 -4.22 5.05 -9.48
C GLY A 89 -5.37 5.08 -8.47
N CYS A 90 -6.50 5.71 -8.80
CA CYS A 90 -7.66 5.84 -7.92
C CYS A 90 -8.88 5.14 -8.55
N GLN A 91 -9.74 4.56 -7.74
CA GLN A 91 -10.94 3.82 -8.18
C GLN A 91 -12.24 4.36 -7.57
N GLY A 92 -12.15 5.22 -6.54
CA GLY A 92 -13.32 5.62 -5.72
C GLY A 92 -13.66 7.10 -5.74
N GLN A 93 -13.06 7.98 -6.57
CA GLN A 93 -13.30 9.44 -6.45
C GLN A 93 -14.73 9.88 -6.77
N HIS A 94 -15.51 9.04 -7.44
CA HIS A 94 -16.93 9.25 -7.71
C HIS A 94 -17.85 8.91 -6.52
N ILE A 95 -17.29 8.31 -5.46
CA ILE A 95 -17.98 7.83 -4.28
C ILE A 95 -17.60 8.75 -3.11
N PRO A 96 -18.57 9.26 -2.31
CA PRO A 96 -18.26 9.97 -1.06
C PRO A 96 -17.29 9.17 -0.20
N VAL A 97 -16.27 9.84 0.35
CA VAL A 97 -15.22 9.14 1.13
C VAL A 97 -15.80 8.35 2.30
N GLU A 98 -16.81 8.89 3.00
CA GLU A 98 -17.49 8.18 4.09
C GLU A 98 -18.20 6.91 3.63
N MET A 99 -18.75 6.90 2.41
CA MET A 99 -19.35 5.68 1.85
C MET A 99 -18.27 4.63 1.52
N GLN A 100 -17.09 5.05 1.03
CA GLN A 100 -15.96 4.14 0.82
C GLN A 100 -15.51 3.51 2.16
N ARG A 101 -15.36 4.34 3.20
CA ARG A 101 -14.97 3.94 4.56
C ARG A 101 -15.96 2.93 5.14
N ASN A 102 -17.26 3.25 5.10
CA ASN A 102 -18.32 2.38 5.59
C ASN A 102 -18.36 1.03 4.87
N ALA A 103 -18.19 1.01 3.53
CA ALA A 103 -18.18 -0.23 2.76
C ALA A 103 -16.98 -1.13 3.14
N LYS A 104 -15.80 -0.53 3.31
CA LYS A 104 -14.58 -1.22 3.76
C LYS A 104 -14.75 -1.81 5.17
N GLU A 105 -15.21 -0.99 6.12
CA GLU A 105 -15.45 -1.39 7.51
C GLU A 105 -16.47 -2.54 7.61
N LYS A 106 -17.65 -2.37 6.99
CA LYS A 106 -18.70 -3.39 6.96
C LYS A 106 -18.20 -4.71 6.38
N ALA A 107 -17.41 -4.66 5.30
CA ALA A 107 -16.95 -5.85 4.61
C ALA A 107 -15.98 -6.70 5.44
N LEU A 108 -15.02 -6.08 6.14
CA LEU A 108 -14.09 -6.82 6.99
C LEU A 108 -14.78 -7.27 8.29
N PHE A 109 -15.46 -6.35 8.98
CA PHE A 109 -16.08 -6.64 10.26
C PHE A 109 -17.12 -7.77 10.17
N SER A 110 -17.94 -7.78 9.10
CA SER A 110 -18.93 -8.85 8.89
C SER A 110 -18.33 -10.23 8.63
N ARG A 111 -17.07 -10.31 8.16
CA ARG A 111 -16.36 -11.59 7.98
C ARG A 111 -15.73 -12.04 9.29
N LEU A 112 -15.06 -11.15 10.01
CA LEU A 112 -14.46 -11.46 11.31
C LEU A 112 -15.52 -11.87 12.33
N SER A 113 -16.65 -11.17 12.37
CA SER A 113 -17.77 -11.47 13.30
C SER A 113 -18.44 -12.82 13.05
N LYS A 114 -18.21 -13.45 11.90
CA LYS A 114 -18.71 -14.82 11.62
C LYS A 114 -17.76 -15.90 12.10
N LEU A 115 -16.53 -15.55 12.45
CA LEU A 115 -15.55 -16.52 12.92
C LEU A 115 -15.94 -16.99 14.32
N GLN A 116 -16.30 -16.10 15.23
CA GLN A 116 -16.60 -16.40 16.63
C GLN A 116 -17.99 -15.95 17.06
N ALA A 117 -18.50 -16.55 18.14
CA ALA A 117 -19.79 -16.18 18.71
C ALA A 117 -19.65 -14.98 19.65
N GLU A 118 -18.49 -14.86 20.32
CA GLU A 118 -18.17 -13.77 21.23
C GLU A 118 -18.08 -12.44 20.47
N PRO A 119 -18.67 -11.36 21.00
CA PRO A 119 -18.68 -10.08 20.32
C PRO A 119 -17.25 -9.56 20.12
N ILE A 120 -16.97 -9.10 18.91
CA ILE A 120 -15.75 -8.37 18.56
C ILE A 120 -16.05 -6.88 18.71
N GLN A 121 -15.23 -6.15 19.45
CA GLN A 121 -15.36 -4.70 19.54
C GLN A 121 -14.89 -4.06 18.23
N LEU A 122 -15.82 -3.49 17.47
CA LEU A 122 -15.50 -2.63 16.34
C LEU A 122 -15.04 -1.27 16.86
N MET A 123 -13.76 -0.98 16.68
CA MET A 123 -13.17 0.30 17.05
C MET A 123 -13.34 1.29 15.88
N PRO A 124 -13.43 2.61 16.15
CA PRO A 124 -13.54 3.60 15.09
C PRO A 124 -12.43 3.43 14.04
N MET A 125 -12.79 3.55 12.77
CA MET A 125 -11.82 3.54 11.68
C MET A 125 -10.80 4.67 11.88
N ILE A 126 -9.52 4.32 11.72
CA ILE A 126 -8.41 5.27 11.75
C ILE A 126 -8.39 5.98 10.39
N CYS A 127 -8.73 7.27 10.41
CA CYS A 127 -8.99 8.07 9.23
C CYS A 127 -8.13 9.34 9.23
N GLY A 128 -7.75 9.79 8.04
CA GLY A 128 -7.04 11.04 7.83
C GLY A 128 -7.60 11.81 6.63
N GLU A 129 -6.81 12.77 6.15
CA GLU A 129 -7.12 13.52 4.94
C GLU A 129 -7.25 12.60 3.72
N GLN A 130 -8.27 12.82 2.90
CA GLN A 130 -8.52 12.03 1.68
C GLN A 130 -7.61 12.44 0.51
N TRP A 131 -7.02 13.65 0.58
CA TRP A 131 -6.12 14.23 -0.41
C TRP A 131 -4.77 14.53 0.22
N ALA A 132 -3.77 14.74 -0.63
CA ALA A 132 -2.42 15.16 -0.23
C ALA A 132 -1.75 14.29 0.86
N TYR A 133 -2.16 13.02 1.00
CA TYR A 133 -1.65 12.11 2.04
C TYR A 133 -0.45 11.28 1.58
N ARG A 134 -0.26 11.12 0.26
CA ARG A 134 0.65 10.14 -0.32
C ARG A 134 2.05 10.71 -0.42
N ARG A 135 2.91 10.30 0.50
CA ARG A 135 4.33 10.70 0.58
C ARG A 135 5.22 10.04 -0.46
N ARG A 136 4.74 9.04 -1.21
CA ARG A 136 5.54 8.30 -2.21
C ARG A 136 4.80 8.11 -3.52
N VAL A 137 5.44 8.48 -4.62
CA VAL A 137 4.94 8.21 -5.98
C VAL A 137 6.03 7.63 -6.87
N ARG A 138 5.63 6.78 -7.82
CA ARG A 138 6.48 6.28 -8.89
C ARG A 138 5.88 6.65 -10.24
N LEU A 139 6.56 7.51 -10.98
CA LEU A 139 6.13 8.01 -12.29
C LEU A 139 6.96 7.37 -13.38
N SER A 140 6.29 6.73 -14.34
CA SER A 140 6.96 6.18 -15.52
C SER A 140 7.37 7.30 -16.47
N LEU A 141 8.54 7.15 -17.09
CA LEU A 141 9.04 8.03 -18.13
C LEU A 141 9.04 7.25 -19.45
N LEU A 142 8.45 7.83 -20.49
CA LEU A 142 8.41 7.20 -21.81
C LEU A 142 8.67 8.22 -22.91
N TRP A 143 9.62 7.92 -23.80
CA TRP A 143 9.82 8.70 -25.00
C TRP A 143 8.69 8.49 -26.01
N ASN A 144 7.96 9.55 -26.37
CA ASN A 144 6.99 9.54 -27.44
C ASN A 144 7.65 10.02 -28.75
N ALA A 145 7.87 9.09 -29.68
CA ALA A 145 8.52 9.39 -30.96
C ALA A 145 7.70 10.31 -31.88
N LYS A 146 6.36 10.37 -31.71
CA LYS A 146 5.48 11.20 -32.55
C LYS A 146 5.53 12.67 -32.13
N SER A 147 5.37 12.94 -30.83
CA SER A 147 5.44 14.30 -30.28
C SER A 147 6.88 14.78 -30.06
N LYS A 148 7.85 13.85 -30.07
CA LYS A 148 9.25 14.10 -29.70
C LYS A 148 9.38 14.67 -28.27
N THR A 149 8.59 14.15 -27.34
CA THR A 149 8.59 14.55 -25.93
C THR A 149 8.68 13.33 -25.02
N ILE A 150 9.17 13.53 -23.79
CA ILE A 150 9.05 12.52 -22.72
C ILE A 150 7.68 12.68 -22.06
N GLU A 151 6.91 11.60 -22.02
CA GLU A 151 5.70 11.47 -21.22
C GLU A 151 6.06 11.03 -19.81
N MET A 152 5.48 11.70 -18.80
CA MET A 152 5.69 11.38 -17.39
C MET A 152 4.36 11.21 -16.68
N GLY A 153 4.14 10.04 -16.08
CA GLY A 153 2.95 9.82 -15.27
C GLY A 153 2.69 8.37 -14.88
N PHE A 154 1.41 8.05 -14.68
CA PHE A 154 0.97 6.72 -14.25
C PHE A 154 0.45 5.90 -15.42
N ARG A 155 0.40 4.58 -15.24
CA ARG A 155 -0.27 3.70 -16.20
C ARG A 155 -1.78 3.92 -16.18
N GLN A 156 -2.39 3.79 -17.34
CA GLN A 156 -3.83 3.69 -17.48
C GLN A 156 -4.35 2.41 -16.82
N LYS A 157 -5.62 2.40 -16.45
CA LYS A 157 -6.26 1.20 -15.90
C LYS A 157 -6.17 0.04 -16.90
N ASN A 158 -5.71 -1.13 -16.45
CA ASN A 158 -5.58 -2.35 -17.25
C ASN A 158 -4.82 -2.17 -18.57
N SER A 159 -3.84 -1.25 -18.61
CA SER A 159 -3.11 -0.90 -19.83
C SER A 159 -1.67 -0.50 -19.51
N ASN A 160 -0.77 -0.71 -20.47
CA ASN A 160 0.62 -0.24 -20.41
C ASN A 160 0.77 1.21 -20.91
N GLN A 161 -0.30 1.82 -21.41
CA GLN A 161 -0.28 3.22 -21.83
C GLN A 161 -0.15 4.16 -20.64
N LEU A 162 0.52 5.29 -20.82
CA LEU A 162 0.67 6.30 -19.78
C LEU A 162 -0.46 7.34 -19.82
N VAL A 163 -0.74 7.90 -18.65
CA VAL A 163 -1.48 9.15 -18.47
C VAL A 163 -0.45 10.17 -18.00
N SER A 164 -0.09 11.10 -18.89
CA SER A 164 0.80 12.20 -18.52
C SER A 164 0.11 13.12 -17.51
N ILE A 165 0.77 13.40 -16.39
CA ILE A 165 0.21 14.21 -15.31
C ILE A 165 1.05 15.47 -15.05
N GLN A 166 0.41 16.50 -14.52
CA GLN A 166 1.05 17.73 -14.01
C GLN A 166 0.82 17.90 -12.50
N GLN A 167 -0.11 17.14 -11.94
CA GLN A 167 -0.42 17.08 -10.52
C GLN A 167 -1.08 15.74 -10.20
N CYS A 168 -1.02 15.34 -8.93
CA CYS A 168 -1.71 14.19 -8.38
C CYS A 168 -2.34 14.60 -7.05
N LEU A 169 -3.67 14.73 -6.99
CA LEU A 169 -4.36 15.28 -5.80
C LEU A 169 -4.14 14.46 -4.52
N VAL A 170 -3.82 13.18 -4.62
CA VAL A 170 -3.50 12.34 -3.46
C VAL A 170 -2.04 12.45 -3.03
N ALA A 171 -1.14 12.97 -3.87
CA ALA A 171 0.27 13.14 -3.53
C ALA A 171 0.49 14.39 -2.67
N GLU A 172 1.46 14.31 -1.74
CA GLU A 172 1.80 15.44 -0.88
C GLU A 172 2.18 16.72 -1.66
N PRO A 173 2.00 17.92 -1.07
CA PRO A 173 2.29 19.18 -1.74
C PRO A 173 3.74 19.29 -2.23
N ALA A 174 4.71 18.79 -1.46
CA ALA A 174 6.12 18.79 -1.82
C ALA A 174 6.39 18.02 -3.14
N ILE A 175 5.70 16.89 -3.34
CA ILE A 175 5.78 16.12 -4.60
C ILE A 175 5.09 16.87 -5.73
N ASN A 176 3.88 17.39 -5.49
CA ASN A 176 3.12 18.14 -6.50
C ASN A 176 3.86 19.39 -6.99
N HIS A 177 4.66 20.02 -6.12
CA HIS A 177 5.51 21.14 -6.49
C HIS A 177 6.61 20.77 -7.50
N LEU A 178 7.10 19.53 -7.46
CA LEU A 178 8.17 19.05 -8.35
C LEU A 178 7.67 18.55 -9.71
N ILE A 179 6.45 18.01 -9.80
CA ILE A 179 5.93 17.37 -11.03
C ILE A 179 6.00 18.30 -12.27
N PRO A 180 5.53 19.56 -12.22
CA PRO A 180 5.65 20.47 -13.38
C PRO A 180 7.11 20.82 -13.70
N LYS A 181 7.95 20.98 -12.68
CA LYS A 181 9.37 21.31 -12.85
C LYS A 181 10.14 20.17 -13.51
N LEU A 182 9.83 18.92 -13.14
CA LEU A 182 10.37 17.73 -13.78
C LEU A 182 9.95 17.65 -15.24
N THR A 183 8.71 18.02 -15.57
CA THR A 183 8.26 18.10 -16.96
C THR A 183 9.14 19.08 -17.77
N ALA A 184 9.49 20.24 -17.19
CA ALA A 184 10.39 21.20 -17.82
C ALA A 184 11.86 20.71 -17.92
N LEU A 185 12.33 19.94 -16.94
CA LEU A 185 13.64 19.30 -16.97
C LEU A 185 13.71 18.26 -18.11
N TRP A 186 12.69 17.42 -18.27
CA TRP A 186 12.65 16.41 -19.33
C TRP A 186 12.66 16.99 -20.74
N ALA A 187 12.16 18.22 -20.93
CA ALA A 187 12.23 18.90 -22.22
C ALA A 187 13.68 19.22 -22.66
N GLN A 188 14.62 19.27 -21.73
CA GLN A 188 16.03 19.57 -21.97
C GLN A 188 16.93 18.32 -21.99
N TYR A 189 16.36 17.14 -21.71
CA TYR A 189 17.11 15.91 -21.51
C TYR A 189 17.60 15.32 -22.84
N SER A 190 18.90 15.03 -22.94
CA SER A 190 19.53 14.66 -24.21
C SER A 190 19.36 13.19 -24.59
N THR A 191 19.12 12.31 -23.61
CA THR A 191 19.03 10.84 -23.80
C THR A 191 17.66 10.23 -23.42
N PRO A 192 16.54 10.71 -24.00
CA PRO A 192 15.19 10.39 -23.52
C PRO A 192 14.80 8.91 -23.60
N LYS A 193 15.40 8.14 -24.53
CA LYS A 193 15.09 6.71 -24.73
C LYS A 193 15.67 5.79 -23.65
N GLN A 194 16.59 6.30 -22.84
CA GLN A 194 17.26 5.55 -21.77
C GLN A 194 16.53 5.67 -20.43
N LEU A 195 15.57 6.58 -20.32
CA LEU A 195 14.82 6.80 -19.08
C LEU A 195 13.85 5.65 -18.80
N GLY A 196 13.75 5.24 -17.53
CA GLY A 196 12.79 4.25 -17.04
C GLY A 196 11.67 4.90 -16.25
N HIS A 197 11.96 5.32 -15.03
CA HIS A 197 10.99 5.91 -14.12
C HIS A 197 11.68 6.83 -13.12
N ILE A 198 10.88 7.68 -12.48
CA ILE A 198 11.28 8.38 -11.26
C ILE A 198 10.46 7.90 -10.07
N GLU A 199 11.09 7.88 -8.91
CA GLU A 199 10.41 7.73 -7.62
C GLU A 199 10.63 9.00 -6.82
N LEU A 200 9.56 9.55 -6.25
CA LEU A 200 9.61 10.72 -5.38
C LEU A 200 9.08 10.28 -4.02
N VAL A 201 9.86 10.53 -2.97
CA VAL A 201 9.50 10.25 -1.58
C VAL A 201 9.66 11.53 -0.77
N SER A 202 8.56 12.06 -0.26
CA SER A 202 8.54 13.12 0.73
C SER A 202 9.02 12.56 2.07
N ALA A 203 10.03 13.20 2.65
CA ALA A 203 10.68 12.84 3.90
C ALA A 203 10.89 14.11 4.74
N ASP A 204 11.22 13.95 6.01
CA ASP A 204 11.28 15.08 6.96
C ASP A 204 12.44 16.02 6.63
N ASN A 205 13.50 15.52 5.99
CA ASN A 205 14.62 16.30 5.45
C ASN A 205 14.49 16.59 3.94
N GLY A 206 13.27 16.68 3.42
CA GLY A 206 13.00 17.06 2.04
C GLY A 206 12.64 15.88 1.13
N VAL A 207 12.43 16.16 -0.16
CA VAL A 207 12.03 15.13 -1.12
C VAL A 207 13.25 14.36 -1.59
N ALA A 208 13.24 13.04 -1.43
CA ALA A 208 14.18 12.16 -2.09
C ALA A 208 13.65 11.77 -3.49
N MET A 209 14.50 11.89 -4.50
CA MET A 209 14.20 11.56 -5.89
C MET A 209 15.13 10.47 -6.40
N LEU A 210 14.58 9.34 -6.83
CA LEU A 210 15.31 8.33 -7.59
C LEU A 210 15.03 8.49 -9.08
N LEU A 211 16.07 8.59 -9.91
CA LEU A 211 15.95 8.43 -11.36
C LEU A 211 16.52 7.08 -11.79
N ARG A 212 15.67 6.23 -12.39
CA ARG A 212 16.10 5.01 -13.08
C ARG A 212 16.35 5.28 -14.56
N TYR A 213 17.57 5.00 -15.02
CA TYR A 213 17.97 5.10 -16.43
C TYR A 213 18.82 3.89 -16.85
N LYS A 214 18.88 3.58 -18.15
CA LYS A 214 19.66 2.47 -18.71
C LYS A 214 20.88 2.98 -19.47
N GLY A 215 21.97 2.23 -19.45
CA GLY A 215 23.21 2.63 -20.13
C GLY A 215 23.90 3.80 -19.43
N ASN A 216 24.58 4.66 -20.19
CA ASN A 216 25.43 5.71 -19.64
C ASN A 216 24.72 7.06 -19.60
N LEU A 217 24.82 7.73 -18.45
CA LEU A 217 24.39 9.11 -18.28
C LEU A 217 25.42 10.07 -18.91
N THR A 218 24.96 11.02 -19.72
CA THR A 218 25.85 12.04 -20.29
C THR A 218 26.23 13.09 -19.24
N GLU A 219 27.38 13.75 -19.39
CA GLU A 219 27.78 14.83 -18.47
C GLU A 219 26.81 16.02 -18.50
N THR A 220 26.20 16.30 -19.65
CA THR A 220 25.14 17.32 -19.78
C THR A 220 23.91 16.96 -18.96
N ASP A 221 23.40 15.74 -19.10
CA ASP A 221 22.22 15.28 -18.35
C ASP A 221 22.52 15.17 -16.84
N ARG A 222 23.74 14.74 -16.48
CA ARG A 222 24.20 14.70 -15.09
C ARG A 222 24.23 16.09 -14.46
N THR A 223 24.79 17.08 -15.17
CA THR A 223 24.83 18.47 -14.72
C THR A 223 23.43 19.04 -14.57
N LEU A 224 22.54 18.76 -15.52
CA LEU A 224 21.13 19.17 -15.47
C LEU A 224 20.41 18.60 -14.23
N LEU A 225 20.62 17.33 -13.92
CA LEU A 225 20.03 16.67 -12.75
C LEU A 225 20.58 17.22 -11.42
N LEU A 226 21.90 17.44 -11.32
CA LEU A 226 22.52 18.01 -10.12
C LEU A 226 22.05 19.45 -9.88
N GLU A 227 21.96 20.26 -10.93
CA GLU A 227 21.47 21.64 -10.81
C GLU A 227 20.00 21.67 -10.42
N PHE A 228 19.18 20.77 -10.98
CA PHE A 228 17.79 20.61 -10.55
C PHE A 228 17.69 20.23 -9.08
N ALA A 229 18.51 19.27 -8.63
CA ALA A 229 18.53 18.83 -7.24
C ALA A 229 18.90 19.99 -6.29
N ARG A 230 19.92 20.77 -6.65
CA ARG A 230 20.38 21.94 -5.88
C ARG A 230 19.32 23.04 -5.80
N ILE A 231 18.71 23.42 -6.93
CA ILE A 231 17.69 24.49 -6.97
C ILE A 231 16.45 24.11 -6.18
N ASN A 232 16.08 22.83 -6.19
CA ASN A 232 14.83 22.36 -5.58
C ASN A 232 15.01 21.67 -4.23
N ALA A 233 16.23 21.66 -3.68
CA ALA A 233 16.59 20.99 -2.43
C ALA A 233 16.10 19.52 -2.38
N VAL A 234 16.44 18.75 -3.42
CA VAL A 234 16.05 17.34 -3.57
C VAL A 234 17.23 16.43 -3.26
N ASN A 235 17.03 15.42 -2.43
CA ASN A 235 18.02 14.36 -2.22
C ASN A 235 18.02 13.42 -3.44
N LEU A 236 19.02 13.54 -4.31
CA LEU A 236 19.04 12.89 -5.62
C LEU A 236 19.77 11.55 -5.58
N PHE A 237 19.02 10.51 -5.95
CA PHE A 237 19.50 9.17 -6.20
C PHE A 237 19.47 8.85 -7.70
N LEU A 238 20.52 8.21 -8.19
CA LEU A 238 20.62 7.71 -9.55
C LEU A 238 20.72 6.18 -9.52
N GLN A 239 19.90 5.53 -10.34
CA GLN A 239 19.91 4.08 -10.51
C GLN A 239 20.23 3.70 -11.95
N ASP A 240 21.37 3.04 -12.13
CA ASP A 240 21.75 2.37 -13.37
C ASP A 240 21.32 0.89 -13.34
N ASP A 241 21.93 0.06 -14.20
CA ASP A 241 21.62 -1.38 -14.26
C ASP A 241 22.23 -2.20 -13.11
N GLN A 242 23.15 -1.62 -12.32
CA GLN A 242 23.95 -2.31 -11.31
C GLN A 242 23.64 -1.84 -9.88
N SER A 243 23.50 -0.53 -9.66
CA SER A 243 23.49 0.05 -8.32
C SER A 243 22.61 1.29 -8.20
N ILE A 244 22.41 1.73 -6.96
CA ILE A 244 21.74 2.98 -6.61
C ILE A 244 22.75 3.82 -5.85
N GLN A 245 22.87 5.09 -6.22
CA GLN A 245 23.82 6.02 -5.61
C GLN A 245 23.12 7.33 -5.24
N LEU A 246 23.31 7.78 -4.00
CA LEU A 246 23.02 9.15 -3.58
C LEU A 246 24.12 10.06 -4.15
N VAL A 247 23.75 10.95 -5.07
CA VAL A 247 24.70 11.85 -5.75
C VAL A 247 24.59 13.30 -5.28
N HIS A 248 23.52 13.66 -4.58
CA HIS A 248 23.33 14.98 -3.97
C HIS A 248 22.37 14.90 -2.77
N GLY A 249 22.67 15.63 -1.70
CA GLY A 249 21.83 15.69 -0.50
C GLY A 249 22.20 14.63 0.55
N GLU A 250 21.24 14.27 1.39
CA GLU A 250 21.41 13.36 2.52
C GLU A 250 20.48 12.15 2.42
N MET A 251 20.79 11.10 3.18
CA MET A 251 19.88 9.95 3.31
C MET A 251 18.55 10.40 3.93
N PRO A 252 17.40 10.01 3.35
CA PRO A 252 16.11 10.44 3.84
C PRO A 252 15.75 9.76 5.16
N TYR A 253 14.93 10.43 5.96
CA TYR A 253 14.38 9.89 7.19
C TYR A 253 12.97 10.41 7.45
N TYR A 254 12.25 9.73 8.35
CA TYR A 254 11.04 10.26 8.96
C TYR A 254 11.04 9.99 10.45
N SER A 255 10.29 10.80 11.18
CA SER A 255 10.12 10.66 12.62
C SER A 255 8.80 9.99 12.98
N LEU A 256 8.86 9.13 14.00
CA LEU A 256 7.71 8.63 14.75
C LEU A 256 7.84 9.10 16.19
N GLY A 257 7.13 10.15 16.56
CA GLY A 257 7.38 10.89 17.80
C GLY A 257 8.83 11.37 17.87
N ASP A 258 9.57 10.91 18.87
CA ASP A 258 10.98 11.22 19.12
C ASP A 258 11.95 10.19 18.50
N ILE A 259 11.44 9.18 17.78
CA ILE A 259 12.25 8.18 17.08
C ILE A 259 12.46 8.64 15.64
N ARG A 260 13.72 8.66 15.19
CA ARG A 260 14.08 8.94 13.80
C ARG A 260 14.42 7.66 13.05
N LEU A 261 13.72 7.41 11.96
CA LEU A 261 13.87 6.24 11.11
C LEU A 261 14.49 6.66 9.77
N SER A 262 15.77 6.33 9.58
CA SER A 262 16.44 6.46 8.28
C SER A 262 16.04 5.32 7.35
N PHE A 263 15.98 5.59 6.05
CA PHE A 263 15.62 4.60 5.03
C PHE A 263 16.39 4.85 3.72
N ASP A 264 16.58 3.80 2.92
CA ASP A 264 17.00 3.92 1.52
C ASP A 264 15.79 4.21 0.62
N ILE A 265 15.99 4.90 -0.49
CA ILE A 265 14.91 5.34 -1.39
C ILE A 265 14.04 4.19 -1.92
N ARG A 266 14.53 2.94 -1.92
CA ARG A 266 13.73 1.76 -2.31
C ARG A 266 13.09 0.99 -1.17
N ASP A 267 13.43 1.32 0.07
CA ASP A 267 12.88 0.67 1.24
C ASP A 267 11.37 0.91 1.30
N PHE A 268 10.65 -0.08 1.81
CA PHE A 268 9.23 0.07 2.05
C PHE A 268 9.01 1.00 3.24
N ILE A 269 8.20 2.02 3.04
CA ILE A 269 7.71 2.91 4.08
C ILE A 269 6.21 3.08 3.88
N GLN A 270 5.48 3.33 4.97
CA GLN A 270 4.05 3.59 4.87
C GLN A 270 3.78 4.87 4.07
N VAL A 271 2.81 4.80 3.16
CA VAL A 271 2.59 5.89 2.19
C VAL A 271 1.93 7.12 2.80
N ASN A 272 1.31 6.99 3.97
CA ASN A 272 0.63 8.05 4.68
C ASN A 272 1.29 8.20 6.05
N THR A 273 2.08 9.28 6.21
CA THR A 273 2.88 9.51 7.41
C THR A 273 1.99 9.63 8.66
N HIS A 274 0.89 10.37 8.56
CA HIS A 274 0.02 10.62 9.71
C HIS A 274 -0.70 9.34 10.16
N LEU A 275 -1.21 8.55 9.23
CA LEU A 275 -1.87 7.29 9.56
C LEU A 275 -0.90 6.21 9.99
N ASN A 276 0.35 6.22 9.52
CA ASN A 276 1.39 5.36 10.06
C ASN A 276 1.63 5.63 11.56
N GLN A 277 1.76 6.89 11.96
CA GLN A 277 1.91 7.25 13.37
C GLN A 277 0.73 6.75 14.21
N GLN A 278 -0.51 7.03 13.77
CA GLN A 278 -1.70 6.56 14.47
C GLN A 278 -1.81 5.04 14.52
N MET A 279 -1.40 4.33 13.46
CA MET A 279 -1.36 2.87 13.43
C MET A 279 -0.36 2.32 14.45
N VAL A 280 0.84 2.89 14.51
CA VAL A 280 1.86 2.53 15.49
C VAL A 280 1.36 2.80 16.91
N ASP A 281 0.82 3.99 17.19
CA ASP A 281 0.29 4.32 18.51
C ASP A 281 -0.84 3.37 18.92
N THR A 282 -1.77 3.09 18.00
CA THR A 282 -2.86 2.12 18.23
C THR A 282 -2.33 0.73 18.52
N ALA A 283 -1.32 0.27 17.78
CA ALA A 283 -0.72 -1.05 17.98
C ALA A 283 -0.10 -1.18 19.38
N LEU A 284 0.71 -0.19 19.78
CA LEU A 284 1.35 -0.15 21.10
C LEU A 284 0.31 -0.06 22.23
N ASP A 285 -0.73 0.75 22.07
CA ASP A 285 -1.78 0.92 23.07
C ASP A 285 -2.66 -0.34 23.18
N TRP A 286 -2.90 -1.06 22.08
CA TRP A 286 -3.72 -2.27 22.09
C TRP A 286 -3.00 -3.49 22.62
N LEU A 287 -1.68 -3.56 22.46
CA LEU A 287 -0.86 -4.61 23.08
C LEU A 287 -0.73 -4.43 24.60
N ASP A 288 -1.10 -3.25 25.13
CA ASP A 288 -1.07 -2.91 26.55
C ASP A 288 0.33 -3.15 27.17
N LEU A 289 1.33 -2.54 26.52
CA LEU A 289 2.74 -2.79 26.78
C LEU A 289 3.21 -2.20 28.11
N ASN A 290 4.03 -2.96 28.83
CA ASN A 290 4.67 -2.58 30.09
C ASN A 290 6.15 -3.06 30.16
N GLN A 291 6.88 -2.59 31.18
CA GLN A 291 8.33 -2.80 31.33
C GLN A 291 8.76 -4.25 31.62
N ASP A 292 7.83 -5.19 31.82
CA ASP A 292 8.12 -6.61 31.98
C ASP A 292 7.90 -7.41 30.69
N ASP A 293 7.33 -6.80 29.65
CA ASP A 293 7.00 -7.49 28.41
C ASP A 293 8.23 -7.81 27.55
N HIS A 294 8.18 -8.98 26.92
CA HIS A 294 9.10 -9.45 25.89
C HIS A 294 8.32 -9.59 24.57
N VAL A 295 8.62 -8.72 23.60
CA VAL A 295 7.80 -8.60 22.38
C VAL A 295 8.53 -9.16 21.16
N LEU A 296 7.83 -9.95 20.35
CA LEU A 296 8.29 -10.38 19.03
C LEU A 296 7.56 -9.57 17.95
N ASP A 297 8.31 -8.89 17.09
CA ASP A 297 7.83 -8.14 15.93
C ASP A 297 8.25 -8.85 14.63
N LEU A 298 7.28 -9.37 13.90
CA LEU A 298 7.49 -10.15 12.68
C LEU A 298 7.21 -9.30 11.45
N PHE A 299 8.04 -9.47 10.41
CA PHE A 299 8.04 -8.62 9.22
C PHE A 299 8.36 -7.17 9.57
N CYS A 300 9.32 -6.98 10.48
CA CYS A 300 9.55 -5.70 11.14
C CYS A 300 10.16 -4.63 10.22
N GLY A 301 10.64 -5.02 9.03
CA GLY A 301 11.29 -4.14 8.08
C GLY A 301 12.47 -3.41 8.71
N MET A 302 12.39 -2.08 8.69
CA MET A 302 13.40 -1.16 9.25
C MET A 302 13.11 -0.73 10.70
N GLY A 303 12.16 -1.40 11.38
CA GLY A 303 11.83 -1.15 12.78
C GLY A 303 10.67 -0.15 13.00
N ASN A 304 9.69 -0.12 12.09
CA ASN A 304 8.56 0.82 12.17
C ASN A 304 7.73 0.66 13.45
N PHE A 305 7.52 -0.58 13.90
CA PHE A 305 6.89 -0.90 15.19
C PHE A 305 7.93 -1.22 16.27
N THR A 306 8.97 -2.00 15.93
CA THR A 306 9.99 -2.47 16.89
C THR A 306 10.62 -1.36 17.70
N LEU A 307 10.99 -0.23 17.08
CA LEU A 307 11.67 0.85 17.79
C LEU A 307 10.73 1.63 18.72
N PRO A 308 9.51 2.02 18.29
CA PRO A 308 8.51 2.58 19.20
C PRO A 308 8.19 1.67 20.39
N LEU A 309 7.93 0.37 20.15
CA LEU A 309 7.56 -0.54 21.24
C LEU A 309 8.72 -0.79 22.21
N ALA A 310 9.97 -0.76 21.74
CA ALA A 310 11.15 -0.93 22.60
C ALA A 310 11.22 0.07 23.76
N LYS A 311 10.64 1.26 23.60
CA LYS A 311 10.57 2.27 24.67
C LYS A 311 9.62 1.91 25.82
N ARG A 312 8.73 0.93 25.62
CA ARG A 312 7.68 0.57 26.58
C ARG A 312 7.89 -0.80 27.23
N VAL A 313 8.90 -1.56 26.80
CA VAL A 313 9.02 -3.00 27.10
C VAL A 313 10.40 -3.37 27.62
N LYS A 314 10.51 -4.56 28.22
CA LYS A 314 11.77 -5.09 28.72
C LYS A 314 12.75 -5.39 27.59
N SER A 315 12.28 -6.13 26.58
CA SER A 315 13.05 -6.40 25.37
C SER A 315 12.15 -6.63 24.17
N ALA A 316 12.68 -6.41 22.98
CA ALA A 316 12.00 -6.75 21.75
C ALA A 316 12.91 -7.42 20.72
N VAL A 317 12.33 -8.31 19.92
CA VAL A 317 13.02 -8.98 18.82
C VAL A 317 12.29 -8.68 17.53
N GLY A 318 12.99 -8.12 16.55
CA GLY A 318 12.48 -7.89 15.20
C GLY A 318 12.97 -8.96 14.22
N ILE A 319 12.06 -9.57 13.46
CA ILE A 319 12.37 -10.55 12.42
C ILE A 319 12.02 -10.00 11.04
N GLU A 320 12.97 -10.07 10.12
CA GLU A 320 12.83 -9.56 8.75
C GLU A 320 13.51 -10.51 7.74
N GLY A 321 12.91 -10.70 6.56
CA GLY A 321 13.45 -11.60 5.53
C GLY A 321 14.60 -10.99 4.73
N VAL A 322 14.63 -9.66 4.61
CA VAL A 322 15.62 -8.91 3.83
C VAL A 322 16.79 -8.44 4.70
N PHE A 323 17.98 -8.98 4.44
CA PHE A 323 19.19 -8.66 5.20
C PHE A 323 19.52 -7.16 5.29
N ASP A 324 19.35 -6.42 4.19
CA ASP A 324 19.61 -4.98 4.17
C ASP A 324 18.62 -4.20 5.07
N MET A 325 17.39 -4.70 5.24
CA MET A 325 16.41 -4.11 6.15
C MET A 325 16.76 -4.38 7.61
N VAL A 326 17.24 -5.59 7.93
CA VAL A 326 17.77 -5.93 9.26
C VAL A 326 18.92 -4.99 9.65
N LYS A 327 19.88 -4.79 8.74
CA LYS A 327 20.97 -3.82 8.96
C LYS A 327 20.44 -2.40 9.17
N LYS A 328 19.43 -2.00 8.39
CA LYS A 328 18.80 -0.68 8.53
C LYS A 328 18.13 -0.52 9.90
N ALA A 329 17.40 -1.53 10.36
CA ALA A 329 16.77 -1.55 11.67
C ALA A 329 17.79 -1.45 12.81
N GLN A 330 18.90 -2.18 12.71
CA GLN A 330 20.01 -2.08 13.67
C GLN A 330 20.63 -0.67 13.70
N LEU A 331 20.88 -0.06 12.53
CA LEU A 331 21.39 1.31 12.46
C LEU A 331 20.39 2.33 13.03
N ASN A 332 19.09 2.14 12.78
CA ASN A 332 18.06 2.98 13.37
C ASN A 332 18.00 2.80 14.89
N ALA A 333 18.12 1.58 15.42
CA ALA A 333 18.18 1.35 16.87
C ALA A 333 19.39 2.07 17.51
N GLN A 334 20.58 1.93 16.91
CA GLN A 334 21.80 2.61 17.35
C GLN A 334 21.64 4.13 17.32
N PHE A 335 21.08 4.68 16.23
CA PHE A 335 20.86 6.12 16.10
C PHE A 335 19.92 6.67 17.18
N ASN A 336 18.91 5.89 17.57
CA ASN A 336 17.93 6.28 18.59
C ASN A 336 18.34 5.88 20.02
N HIS A 337 19.56 5.35 20.21
CA HIS A 337 20.04 4.85 21.51
C HIS A 337 19.10 3.80 22.15
N ILE A 338 18.56 2.91 21.31
CA ILE A 338 17.69 1.80 21.75
C ILE A 338 18.55 0.53 21.81
N GLU A 339 18.80 0.05 23.02
CA GLU A 339 19.72 -1.07 23.29
C GLU A 339 19.01 -2.39 23.63
N ASN A 340 17.72 -2.34 23.97
CA ASN A 340 16.92 -3.50 24.36
C ASN A 340 16.24 -4.21 23.17
N VAL A 341 16.84 -4.11 21.98
CA VAL A 341 16.31 -4.71 20.74
C VAL A 341 17.35 -5.61 20.07
N GLU A 342 16.88 -6.74 19.56
CA GLU A 342 17.65 -7.61 18.68
C GLU A 342 16.94 -7.73 17.33
N PHE A 343 17.71 -7.82 16.24
CA PHE A 343 17.17 -8.01 14.90
C PHE A 343 17.81 -9.22 14.23
N TYR A 344 16.97 -10.08 13.65
CA TYR A 344 17.40 -11.28 12.96
C TYR A 344 16.88 -11.32 11.53
N GLN A 345 17.73 -11.79 10.62
CA GLN A 345 17.28 -12.20 9.31
C GLN A 345 16.71 -13.61 9.39
N ALA A 346 15.43 -13.80 9.02
CA ALA A 346 14.87 -15.13 8.90
C ALA A 346 13.83 -15.20 7.77
N ASP A 347 13.87 -16.31 7.04
CA ASP A 347 12.81 -16.70 6.13
C ASP A 347 11.72 -17.43 6.94
N LEU A 348 10.64 -16.73 7.23
CA LEU A 348 9.54 -17.27 8.04
C LEU A 348 8.74 -18.37 7.32
N ASP A 349 8.94 -18.58 6.01
CA ASP A 349 8.38 -19.74 5.28
C ASP A 349 9.05 -21.07 5.70
N GLN A 350 10.21 -20.99 6.37
CA GLN A 350 10.96 -22.16 6.86
C GLN A 350 10.72 -22.40 8.35
N ALA A 351 10.95 -23.63 8.80
CA ALA A 351 10.88 -23.97 10.21
C ALA A 351 11.91 -23.15 11.01
N PHE A 352 11.42 -22.35 11.97
CA PHE A 352 12.26 -21.47 12.78
C PHE A 352 12.34 -21.87 14.25
N SER A 353 11.76 -23.01 14.65
CA SER A 353 11.80 -23.49 16.04
C SER A 353 13.22 -23.68 16.59
N GLU A 354 14.19 -23.97 15.71
CA GLU A 354 15.60 -24.12 16.09
C GLU A 354 16.40 -22.81 16.10
N GLN A 355 15.80 -21.71 15.62
CA GLN A 355 16.48 -20.42 15.61
C GLN A 355 16.73 -19.94 17.05
N PRO A 356 17.89 -19.31 17.34
CA PRO A 356 18.22 -18.86 18.69
C PRO A 356 17.16 -17.93 19.30
N TRP A 357 16.59 -17.05 18.48
CA TRP A 357 15.56 -16.12 18.91
C TRP A 357 14.23 -16.82 19.25
N ALA A 358 13.90 -17.94 18.60
CA ALA A 358 12.66 -18.68 18.86
C ALA A 358 12.69 -19.44 20.20
N LYS A 359 13.87 -19.59 20.81
CA LYS A 359 14.06 -20.17 22.15
C LYS A 359 13.88 -19.15 23.26
N GLN A 360 13.73 -17.86 22.93
CA GLN A 360 13.43 -16.81 23.89
C GLN A 360 11.93 -16.83 24.25
N HIS A 361 11.59 -16.29 25.43
CA HIS A 361 10.20 -16.15 25.84
C HIS A 361 9.61 -14.84 25.30
N PHE A 362 8.42 -14.93 24.68
CA PHE A 362 7.65 -13.78 24.22
C PHE A 362 6.22 -13.88 24.74
N ASN A 363 5.78 -12.87 25.48
CA ASN A 363 4.39 -12.81 25.95
C ASN A 363 3.49 -11.98 25.01
N LYS A 364 4.07 -11.18 24.12
CA LYS A 364 3.35 -10.38 23.12
C LYS A 364 3.95 -10.57 21.72
N ILE A 365 3.10 -10.65 20.70
CA ILE A 365 3.52 -10.72 19.29
C ILE A 365 2.85 -9.61 18.48
N LEU A 366 3.61 -8.96 17.61
CA LEU A 366 3.11 -8.08 16.55
C LEU A 366 3.48 -8.68 15.19
N LEU A 367 2.55 -8.60 14.22
CA LEU A 367 2.83 -8.99 12.84
C LEU A 367 2.23 -8.01 11.84
N ASP A 368 3.04 -7.60 10.85
CA ASP A 368 2.62 -6.81 9.68
C ASP A 368 3.04 -7.51 8.36
N PRO A 369 2.42 -8.67 8.03
CA PRO A 369 2.85 -9.48 6.90
C PRO A 369 2.52 -8.87 5.54
N PRO A 370 3.17 -9.36 4.47
CA PRO A 370 2.80 -9.01 3.10
C PRO A 370 1.36 -9.45 2.76
N ARG A 371 0.89 -9.07 1.56
CA ARG A 371 -0.48 -9.35 1.09
C ARG A 371 -0.88 -10.84 1.08
N SER A 372 0.09 -11.76 1.14
CA SER A 372 -0.14 -13.21 1.25
C SER A 372 -0.57 -13.66 2.66
N GLY A 373 -0.50 -12.79 3.66
CA GLY A 373 -0.68 -13.11 5.08
C GLY A 373 0.49 -13.90 5.66
N ALA A 374 0.28 -14.45 6.86
CA ALA A 374 1.29 -15.15 7.66
C ALA A 374 0.95 -16.62 7.94
N ALA A 375 -0.10 -17.19 7.31
CA ALA A 375 -0.57 -18.57 7.56
C ALA A 375 0.52 -19.63 7.65
N PHE A 376 1.60 -19.49 6.86
CA PHE A 376 2.73 -20.40 6.84
C PHE A 376 3.51 -20.46 8.18
N ALA A 377 3.52 -19.37 8.94
CA ALA A 377 4.27 -19.24 10.19
C ALA A 377 3.38 -19.37 11.45
N LEU A 378 2.07 -19.15 11.35
CA LEU A 378 1.18 -19.01 12.51
C LEU A 378 1.19 -20.21 13.47
N ASN A 379 1.29 -21.43 12.97
CA ASN A 379 1.33 -22.62 13.83
C ASN A 379 2.53 -22.59 14.77
N ALA A 380 3.73 -22.39 14.23
CA ALA A 380 4.96 -22.30 15.01
C ALA A 380 4.98 -21.05 15.90
N LEU A 381 4.37 -19.94 15.47
CA LEU A 381 4.23 -18.74 16.31
C LEU A 381 3.30 -18.98 17.51
N CYS A 382 2.23 -19.76 17.35
CA CYS A 382 1.33 -20.08 18.44
C CYS A 382 1.99 -20.98 19.50
N GLU A 383 2.98 -21.79 19.11
CA GLU A 383 3.78 -22.62 20.03
C GLU A 383 4.68 -21.77 20.96
N LEU A 384 5.00 -20.52 20.59
CA LEU A 384 5.73 -19.58 21.46
C LEU A 384 4.93 -19.17 22.69
N GLY A 385 3.61 -19.42 22.71
CA GLY A 385 2.80 -19.29 23.91
C GLY A 385 2.43 -17.87 24.31
N ALA A 386 2.54 -16.89 23.41
CA ALA A 386 2.18 -15.50 23.68
C ALA A 386 0.74 -15.34 24.21
N GLU A 387 0.54 -14.34 25.07
CA GLU A 387 -0.76 -14.03 25.66
C GLU A 387 -1.63 -13.23 24.71
N SER A 388 -1.01 -12.38 23.89
CA SER A 388 -1.71 -11.56 22.90
C SER A 388 -0.92 -11.39 21.61
N ILE A 389 -1.66 -11.32 20.52
CA ILE A 389 -1.13 -11.15 19.17
C ILE A 389 -1.85 -9.94 18.54
N LEU A 390 -1.09 -8.96 18.06
CA LEU A 390 -1.62 -7.85 17.28
C LEU A 390 -1.25 -8.02 15.81
N TYR A 391 -2.26 -8.11 14.96
CA TYR A 391 -2.12 -8.35 13.54
C TYR A 391 -2.48 -7.08 12.75
N VAL A 392 -1.50 -6.53 12.04
CA VAL A 392 -1.69 -5.49 11.01
C VAL A 392 -1.84 -6.16 9.65
N SER A 393 -2.87 -5.82 8.88
CA SER A 393 -3.10 -6.46 7.58
C SER A 393 -3.60 -5.50 6.53
N CYS A 394 -3.02 -5.58 5.32
CA CYS A 394 -3.47 -4.88 4.12
C CYS A 394 -4.37 -5.74 3.19
N ASN A 395 -4.75 -6.95 3.63
CA ASN A 395 -5.60 -7.85 2.86
C ASN A 395 -6.65 -8.55 3.74
N PRO A 396 -7.94 -8.17 3.62
CA PRO A 396 -8.99 -8.70 4.47
C PRO A 396 -9.22 -10.21 4.27
N ALA A 397 -8.94 -10.75 3.09
CA ALA A 397 -9.16 -12.17 2.83
C ALA A 397 -8.14 -13.05 3.56
N THR A 398 -6.86 -12.65 3.55
CA THR A 398 -5.81 -13.40 4.25
C THR A 398 -5.89 -13.20 5.75
N LEU A 399 -6.29 -12.01 6.23
CA LEU A 399 -6.55 -11.81 7.67
C LEU A 399 -7.64 -12.75 8.19
N VAL A 400 -8.75 -12.92 7.46
CA VAL A 400 -9.83 -13.84 7.87
C VAL A 400 -9.34 -15.29 7.97
N ARG A 401 -8.59 -15.76 6.96
CA ARG A 401 -7.96 -17.09 6.97
C ARG A 401 -7.01 -17.25 8.15
N ASP A 402 -6.17 -16.25 8.39
CA ASP A 402 -5.15 -16.28 9.44
C ASP A 402 -5.79 -16.22 10.83
N ALA A 403 -6.87 -15.47 10.98
CA ALA A 403 -7.69 -15.45 12.19
C ALA A 403 -8.32 -16.82 12.49
N GLU A 404 -8.76 -17.58 11.49
CA GLU A 404 -9.23 -18.96 11.69
C GLU A 404 -8.14 -19.86 12.25
N ILE A 405 -6.89 -19.70 11.79
CA ILE A 405 -5.74 -20.44 12.31
C ILE A 405 -5.47 -20.03 13.75
N LEU A 406 -5.33 -18.73 14.06
CA LEU A 406 -5.10 -18.28 15.44
C LEU A 406 -6.16 -18.80 16.41
N ARG A 407 -7.42 -18.85 15.97
CA ARG A 407 -8.53 -19.38 16.77
C ARG A 407 -8.44 -20.88 17.04
N SER A 408 -7.88 -21.69 16.15
CA SER A 408 -7.66 -23.11 16.42
C SER A 408 -6.63 -23.35 17.53
N PHE A 409 -5.79 -22.35 17.82
CA PHE A 409 -4.83 -22.33 18.94
C PHE A 409 -5.34 -21.63 20.20
N GLY A 410 -6.64 -21.32 20.26
CA GLY A 410 -7.31 -20.75 21.45
C GLY A 410 -7.38 -19.22 21.47
N TYR A 411 -6.76 -18.52 20.53
CA TYR A 411 -6.86 -17.06 20.50
C TYR A 411 -8.26 -16.59 20.08
N ARG A 412 -8.81 -15.61 20.79
CA ARG A 412 -10.06 -14.93 20.46
C ARG A 412 -9.80 -13.52 19.93
N ILE A 413 -10.59 -13.08 18.95
CA ILE A 413 -10.55 -11.70 18.46
C ILE A 413 -11.25 -10.81 19.49
N ILE A 414 -10.54 -9.79 19.96
CA ILE A 414 -11.04 -8.86 20.97
C ILE A 414 -11.64 -7.62 20.31
N LYS A 415 -10.82 -6.99 19.47
CA LYS A 415 -11.14 -5.72 18.83
C LYS A 415 -10.44 -5.62 17.49
N THR A 416 -11.05 -4.86 16.59
CA THR A 416 -10.52 -4.60 15.26
C THR A 416 -10.85 -3.18 14.84
N ALA A 417 -9.93 -2.54 14.13
CA ALA A 417 -10.09 -1.23 13.52
C ALA A 417 -9.61 -1.33 12.07
N MET A 418 -10.31 -0.67 11.17
CA MET A 418 -9.82 -0.47 9.82
C MET A 418 -8.99 0.82 9.78
N ILE A 419 -8.08 0.91 8.81
CA ILE A 419 -7.28 2.09 8.54
C ILE A 419 -7.53 2.49 7.09
N ASP A 420 -7.97 3.72 6.87
CA ASP A 420 -8.12 4.28 5.52
C ASP A 420 -6.76 4.82 5.04
N MET A 421 -5.77 3.93 4.93
CA MET A 421 -4.38 4.26 4.53
C MET A 421 -4.28 4.79 3.10
N PHE A 422 -5.24 4.40 2.24
CA PHE A 422 -5.29 4.77 0.83
C PHE A 422 -6.71 5.22 0.39
N PRO A 423 -7.15 6.42 0.80
CA PRO A 423 -8.41 6.99 0.35
C PRO A 423 -8.51 7.00 -1.19
N HIS A 424 -9.73 6.82 -1.71
CA HIS A 424 -10.04 6.69 -3.14
C HIS A 424 -9.51 5.43 -3.84
N THR A 425 -9.01 4.46 -3.08
CA THR A 425 -8.56 3.17 -3.62
C THR A 425 -9.30 1.98 -2.99
N SER A 426 -9.18 0.82 -3.63
CA SER A 426 -9.72 -0.45 -3.12
C SER A 426 -8.91 -1.09 -1.98
N HIS A 427 -7.78 -0.48 -1.60
CA HIS A 427 -6.96 -0.99 -0.50
C HIS A 427 -7.68 -0.80 0.84
N LEU A 428 -7.55 -1.80 1.71
CA LEU A 428 -8.09 -1.80 3.05
C LEU A 428 -7.02 -2.33 3.99
N GLU A 429 -6.62 -1.48 4.94
CA GLU A 429 -5.76 -1.86 6.04
C GLU A 429 -6.56 -2.03 7.32
N SER A 430 -6.03 -2.81 8.26
CA SER A 430 -6.67 -3.07 9.54
C SER A 430 -5.66 -3.47 10.60
N VAL A 431 -6.02 -3.21 11.86
CA VAL A 431 -5.34 -3.71 13.06
C VAL A 431 -6.34 -4.57 13.82
N THR A 432 -5.94 -5.77 14.22
CA THR A 432 -6.79 -6.71 14.96
C THR A 432 -6.02 -7.29 16.14
N LEU A 433 -6.61 -7.19 17.34
CA LEU A 433 -6.05 -7.75 18.56
C LEU A 433 -6.67 -9.11 18.86
N PHE A 434 -5.81 -10.08 19.11
CA PHE A 434 -6.11 -11.42 19.57
C PHE A 434 -5.56 -11.63 20.98
N ILE A 435 -6.32 -12.31 21.84
CA ILE A 435 -5.87 -12.71 23.18
C ILE A 435 -6.18 -14.19 23.37
N LYS A 436 -5.30 -14.92 24.07
CA LYS A 436 -5.44 -16.34 24.33
C LYS A 436 -6.56 -16.69 25.30
#